data_AF-A0A357MLE1-F1
#
_entry.id   AF-A0A357MLE1-F1
#
_cell.length_a   1.000
_cell.length_b   1.000
_cell.length_c   1.000
_cell.angle_alpha   90.00
_cell.angle_beta   90.00
_cell.angle_gamma   90.00
#
_symmetry.space_group_name_H-M   'P 1'
#
loop_
_entity.id
_entity.type
_entity.pdbx_description
1 polymer ?
#
loop_
_entity_poly.entity_id
_entity_poly.type
_entity_poly.pdbx_seq_one_letter_code
_entity_poly.pdbx_strand_id
1 'polypeptide(L)'
;MGFDAPEKFSPGCASELSRAIRATWHLRWLLAKAEDVAVVREGTDRYGRALVRAWIDEEALALRMVRDGQARIYSGGPRAGWCA
;
A
#
# COMPACT_ATOMS: atom_id res chain seq x y z
N MET A 1 -8.73 2.04 4.35
CA MET A 1 -9.08 2.29 2.92
C MET A 1 -8.40 3.58 2.46
N GLY A 2 -8.24 3.82 1.16
CA GLY A 2 -7.71 5.12 0.69
C GLY A 2 -6.58 5.06 -0.32
N PHE A 3 -5.96 3.90 -0.54
CA PHE A 3 -4.97 3.71 -1.59
C PHE A 3 -5.00 2.28 -2.14
N ASP A 4 -4.50 2.14 -3.36
CA ASP A 4 -4.31 0.90 -4.09
C ASP A 4 -2.83 0.73 -4.43
N ALA A 5 -2.34 -0.50 -4.35
CA ALA A 5 -0.96 -0.86 -4.62
C ALA A 5 -0.92 -2.07 -5.58
N PRO A 6 0.11 -2.19 -6.42
CA PRO A 6 0.25 -3.28 -7.39
C PRO A 6 0.27 -4.65 -6.72
N GLU A 7 -0.39 -5.64 -7.34
CA GLU A 7 -0.52 -6.99 -6.78
C GLU A 7 0.76 -7.81 -6.98
N LYS A 8 1.24 -8.45 -5.92
CA LYS A 8 2.49 -9.24 -5.92
C LYS A 8 2.25 -10.72 -6.13
N PHE A 9 1.18 -11.27 -5.57
CA PHE A 9 0.96 -12.73 -5.54
C PHE A 9 0.37 -13.26 -6.84
N SER A 10 -0.45 -12.46 -7.51
CA SER A 10 -1.05 -12.79 -8.81
C SER A 10 -1.05 -11.54 -9.71
N PRO A 11 0.13 -11.10 -10.17
CA PRO A 11 0.24 -9.93 -11.03
C PRO A 11 -0.39 -10.21 -12.39
N GLY A 12 -1.12 -9.24 -12.95
CA GLY A 12 -1.71 -9.35 -14.28
C GLY A 12 -0.68 -9.28 -15.43
N CYS A 13 0.54 -8.83 -15.14
CA CYS A 13 1.64 -8.70 -16.09
C CYS A 13 3.00 -8.53 -15.37
N ALA A 14 4.10 -8.67 -16.12
CA ALA A 14 5.45 -8.47 -15.60
C ALA A 14 5.71 -7.03 -15.10
N SER A 15 5.12 -6.03 -15.75
CA SER A 15 5.27 -4.63 -15.33
C SER A 15 4.62 -4.38 -13.97
N GLU A 16 3.45 -4.97 -13.68
CA GLU A 16 2.81 -4.93 -12.37
C GLU A 16 3.68 -5.61 -11.30
N LEU A 17 4.20 -6.81 -11.55
CA LEU A 17 5.07 -7.51 -10.60
C LEU A 17 6.29 -6.67 -10.23
N SER A 18 6.93 -6.02 -11.21
CA SER A 18 8.09 -5.16 -10.96
C SER A 18 7.73 -3.98 -10.05
N ARG A 19 6.55 -3.38 -10.24
CA ARG A 19 6.04 -2.30 -9.39
C ARG A 19 5.68 -2.82 -7.99
N ALA A 20 5.09 -4.01 -7.88
CA ALA A 20 4.76 -4.66 -6.61
C ALA A 20 6.01 -4.96 -5.77
N ILE A 21 7.08 -5.42 -6.40
CA ILE A 21 8.36 -5.65 -5.74
C ILE A 21 8.95 -4.33 -5.24
N ARG A 22 8.96 -3.28 -6.08
CA ARG A 22 9.43 -1.93 -5.69
C ARG A 22 8.63 -1.37 -4.52
N ALA A 23 7.31 -1.43 -4.58
CA ALA A 23 6.43 -0.96 -3.51
C ALA A 23 6.67 -1.73 -2.20
N THR A 24 6.88 -3.05 -2.28
CA THR A 24 7.20 -3.89 -1.11
C THR A 24 8.51 -3.45 -0.45
N TRP A 25 9.57 -3.28 -1.24
CA TRP A 25 10.88 -2.88 -0.71
C TRP A 25 10.86 -1.46 -0.15
N HIS A 26 10.15 -0.55 -0.82
CA HIS A 26 9.97 0.82 -0.35
C HIS A 26 9.29 0.87 1.02
N LEU A 27 8.18 0.13 1.17
CA LEU A 27 7.50 0.03 2.46
C LEU A 27 8.41 -0.55 3.56
N ARG A 28 9.17 -1.61 3.25
CA ARG A 28 10.13 -2.19 4.20
C ARG A 28 11.20 -1.19 4.62
N TRP A 29 11.70 -0.40 3.67
CA TRP A 29 12.69 0.63 3.94
C TRP A 29 12.14 1.76 4.82
N LEU A 30 10.90 2.21 4.57
CA LEU A 30 10.23 3.20 5.41
C LEU A 30 10.07 2.67 6.85
N LEU A 31 9.55 1.46 7.01
CA LEU A 31 9.38 0.83 8.33
C LEU A 31 10.70 0.61 9.06
N ALA A 32 11.78 0.29 8.33
CA ALA A 32 13.10 0.08 8.94
C ALA A 32 13.77 1.40 9.39
N LYS A 33 13.33 2.54 8.85
CA LYS A 33 13.86 3.86 9.19
C LYS A 33 12.96 4.68 10.11
N ALA A 34 11.72 4.26 10.28
CA ALA A 34 10.75 4.92 11.13
C ALA A 34 11.25 4.95 12.58
N GLU A 35 11.10 6.10 13.23
CA GLU A 35 11.28 6.23 14.67
C GLU A 35 9.98 5.80 15.37
N ASP A 36 8.83 6.18 14.82
CA ASP A 36 7.51 5.79 15.31
C ASP A 36 6.64 5.17 14.21
N VAL A 37 5.94 4.09 14.57
CA VAL A 37 4.95 3.44 13.72
C VAL A 37 3.65 3.26 14.50
N ALA A 38 2.64 4.04 14.14
CA ALA A 38 1.31 3.93 14.71
C ALA A 38 0.38 3.15 13.77
N VAL A 39 -0.42 2.24 14.33
CA VAL A 39 -1.42 1.46 13.58
C VAL A 39 -2.74 1.50 14.31
N VAL A 40 -3.80 1.90 13.60
CA VAL A 40 -5.18 1.91 14.12
C VAL A 40 -6.03 0.98 13.28
N ARG A 41 -6.64 -0.01 13.92
CA ARG A 41 -7.58 -0.93 13.26
C ARG A 41 -8.92 -0.23 13.04
N GLU A 42 -9.38 -0.22 11.80
CA GLU A 42 -10.68 0.34 11.40
C GLU A 42 -11.76 -0.75 11.26
N GLY A 43 -11.35 -2.00 11.13
CA GLY A 43 -12.29 -3.11 10.94
C GLY A 43 -11.62 -4.35 10.41
N THR A 44 -12.41 -5.13 9.66
CA THR A 44 -12.01 -6.41 9.08
C THR A 44 -12.69 -6.57 7.72
N ASP A 45 -11.99 -7.11 6.74
CA ASP A 45 -12.59 -7.45 5.46
C ASP A 45 -13.41 -8.75 5.52
N ARG A 46 -14.09 -9.09 4.43
CA ARG A 46 -14.92 -10.31 4.32
C ARG A 46 -14.14 -11.63 4.47
N TYR A 47 -12.81 -11.58 4.42
CA TYR A 47 -11.92 -12.72 4.57
C TYR A 47 -11.25 -12.75 5.95
N GLY A 48 -11.67 -11.90 6.88
CA GLY A 48 -11.12 -11.87 8.23
C GLY A 48 -9.81 -11.07 8.37
N ARG A 49 -9.34 -10.38 7.32
CA ARG A 49 -8.10 -9.60 7.37
C ARG A 49 -8.36 -8.23 7.99
N ALA A 50 -7.49 -7.80 8.90
CA ALA A 50 -7.60 -6.49 9.54
C ALA A 50 -7.45 -5.36 8.51
N LEU A 51 -8.38 -4.41 8.54
CA LEU A 51 -8.26 -3.15 7.83
C LEU A 51 -7.66 -2.14 8.80
N VAL A 52 -6.52 -1.55 8.45
CA VAL A 52 -5.78 -0.65 9.31
C VAL A 52 -5.46 0.66 8.58
N ARG A 53 -5.40 1.75 9.35
CA ARG A 53 -4.63 2.94 9.00
C ARG A 53 -3.30 2.88 9.72
N ALA A 54 -2.25 3.29 9.03
CA ALA A 54 -0.90 3.31 9.57
C ALA A 54 -0.27 4.68 9.32
N TRP A 55 0.57 5.09 10.25
CA TRP A 55 1.38 6.30 10.19
C TRP A 55 2.84 5.94 10.45
N ILE A 56 3.75 6.65 9.78
CA ILE A 56 5.19 6.58 9.99
C ILE A 56 5.64 8.01 10.28
N ASP A 57 6.25 8.23 11.44
CA ASP A 57 6.76 9.53 11.88
C ASP A 57 5.71 10.65 11.68
N GLU A 58 4.49 10.42 12.21
CA GLU A 58 3.29 11.29 12.10
C GLU A 58 2.68 11.44 10.69
N GLU A 59 3.33 10.96 9.63
CA GLU A 59 2.80 10.99 8.26
C GLU A 59 1.96 9.74 7.96
N ALA A 60 0.78 9.92 7.35
CA ALA A 60 -0.04 8.79 6.93
C ALA A 60 0.68 7.94 5.87
N LEU A 61 0.88 6.65 6.16
CA LEU A 61 1.62 5.73 5.28
C LEU A 61 1.03 5.66 3.87
N ALA A 62 -0.31 5.72 3.76
CA ALA A 62 -1.00 5.73 2.47
C ALA A 62 -0.57 6.91 1.60
N LEU A 63 -0.51 8.12 2.17
CA LEU A 63 -0.08 9.32 1.46
C LEU A 63 1.40 9.22 1.08
N ARG A 64 2.23 8.72 2.00
CA ARG A 64 3.67 8.51 1.73
C ARG A 64 3.89 7.59 0.52
N MET A 65 3.22 6.44 0.50
CA MET A 65 3.31 5.47 -0.60
C MET A 65 2.86 6.05 -1.95
N VAL A 66 1.79 6.85 -1.96
CA VAL A 66 1.29 7.51 -3.17
C VAL A 66 2.27 8.59 -3.64
N ARG A 67 2.74 9.45 -2.74
CA ARG A 67 3.72 10.51 -3.04
C ARG A 67 4.99 9.93 -3.66
N ASP A 68 5.44 8.79 -3.14
CA ASP A 68 6.65 8.11 -3.59
C ASP A 68 6.42 7.23 -4.85
N GLY A 69 5.23 7.31 -5.45
CA GLY A 69 4.89 6.62 -6.71
C GLY A 69 4.70 5.11 -6.58
N GLN A 70 4.58 4.59 -5.36
CA GLN A 70 4.41 3.16 -5.07
C GLN A 70 2.94 2.73 -4.96
N ALA A 71 2.01 3.69 -5.01
CA ALA A 71 0.59 3.49 -4.86
C ALA A 71 -0.22 4.57 -5.60
N ARG A 72 -1.54 4.36 -5.70
CA ARG A 72 -2.53 5.34 -6.19
C ARG A 72 -3.57 5.60 -5.11
N ILE A 73 -4.14 6.81 -5.05
CA ILE A 73 -5.33 7.06 -4.22
C ILE A 73 -6.48 6.19 -4.71
N TYR A 74 -7.21 5.59 -3.78
CA TYR A 74 -8.33 4.73 -4.07
C TYR A 74 -9.47 4.98 -3.08
N SER A 75 -10.56 5.54 -3.60
CA SER A 75 -11.77 5.88 -2.86
C SER A 75 -12.92 4.88 -3.06
N GLY A 76 -12.67 3.76 -3.73
CA GLY A 76 -13.68 2.74 -4.06
C GLY A 76 -13.93 2.62 -5.57
N GLY A 77 -14.72 1.61 -5.97
CA GLY A 77 -15.02 1.31 -7.36
C GLY A 77 -14.04 0.32 -8.02
N PRO A 78 -14.09 0.15 -9.35
CA PRO A 78 -13.16 -0.73 -10.05
C PRO A 78 -11.72 -0.22 -9.92
N ARG A 79 -10.79 -1.11 -9.54
CA ARG A 79 -9.37 -0.76 -9.51
C ARG A 79 -8.84 -0.66 -10.93
N ALA A 80 -8.10 0.41 -11.21
CA ALA A 80 -7.32 0.51 -12.43
C ALA A 80 -6.17 -0.51 -12.35
N GLY A 81 -5.99 -1.31 -13.40
CA GLY A 81 -4.86 -2.23 -13.49
C GLY A 81 -3.52 -1.52 -13.39
N TRP A 82 -2.48 -2.27 -13.01
CA TRP A 82 -1.11 -1.78 -12.90
C TRP A 82 -0.23 -2.14 -14.10
N CYS A 83 -0.83 -2.77 -15.10
CA CYS A 83 -0.19 -3.05 -16.38
C CYS A 83 -0.07 -1.79 -17.24
N ALA A 84 1.08 -1.69 -17.88
CA ALA A 84 1.47 -0.67 -18.83
C ALA A 84 2.33 -1.34 -19.91
#